data_AF-A0A372FSJ9-F1
#
_entry.id   AF-A0A372FSJ9-F1
#
_cell.length_a   1.000
_cell.length_b   1.000
_cell.length_c   1.000
_cell.angle_alpha   90.00
_cell.angle_beta   90.00
_cell.angle_gamma   90.00
#
_symmetry.space_group_name_H-M   'P 1'
#
loop_
_entity.id
_entity.type
_entity.pdbx_description
1 polymer ?
#
loop_
_entity_poly.entity_id
_entity_poly.type
_entity_poly.pdbx_seq_one_letter_code
_entity_poly.pdbx_strand_id
1 'polypeptide(L)'
;MTTDTTPERSWGRFEGPAVPDDRMRLRIDPSWSPFRLTRAIIGSVWPYAVGGACLRTLFNVTSVLVPVAVGALVDDVVTPAAGGASASDIAWPLTSWTSALIGLYVLMNIGFRFGGRIGWYGVQRAHHELSQHTLKRVLDERDLGASAHPPGRLLSLSTSDGFQACQAVYVSVYPPGELIGLLVAAVLLFSVHPALGIGIVVALPLVLGLMHLAAYPLRLRSKDEQAGLADAAAEAADLVAGFRVIRGLHAQRTAASRYRKVSRDALRATLAARNAEAAFDGASAAVGNLFAAGVAIAAALLAFDGQISVGQMITVSGIALTLIGPLDALIGVQGSIWAMSQASAERLLELLRMPRHPAGAATAEAGPDEPPALEFEHLALADGLILHARIEPGEFVVAHLPHAARGALGDLLTLRATPVAGRLTYAGLPPAEHSSQRWRERALIVPHTPALLPGTVLDNVRATGDEPIAADAARVALAVAALHAAELPDGYDTVAGYGGWQLSGGQRQRIALARAVAADPELLVLDEPTTSVDAVTEHVIAAALRAHRAGRTTLVLTSAPAFHAVADRVVAARLVTARREESIDV
;
A
#
# COMPACT_ATOMS: atom_id res chain seq x y z
N MET A 1 16.23 -34.11 -19.96
CA MET A 1 15.68 -33.49 -21.18
C MET A 1 14.30 -32.96 -20.84
N THR A 2 14.26 -31.75 -20.29
CA THR A 2 13.03 -31.03 -19.94
C THR A 2 12.60 -30.25 -21.17
N THR A 3 11.49 -30.65 -21.78
CA THR A 3 10.80 -29.87 -22.81
C THR A 3 10.07 -28.73 -22.11
N ASP A 4 10.79 -27.62 -21.93
CA ASP A 4 10.20 -26.33 -21.59
C ASP A 4 9.57 -25.76 -22.86
N THR A 5 8.30 -26.10 -23.08
CA THR A 5 7.46 -25.48 -24.10
C THR A 5 6.25 -24.88 -23.41
N THR A 6 6.49 -23.86 -22.58
CA THR A 6 5.44 -22.86 -22.38
C THR A 6 5.34 -22.06 -23.68
N PRO A 7 4.18 -22.02 -24.35
CA PRO A 7 4.04 -21.18 -25.53
C PRO A 7 4.18 -19.74 -25.06
N GLU A 8 5.21 -19.03 -25.55
CA GLU A 8 5.27 -17.58 -25.51
C GLU A 8 3.99 -17.06 -26.19
N ARG A 9 2.93 -16.87 -25.40
CA ARG A 9 1.79 -16.08 -25.85
C ARG A 9 2.35 -14.71 -26.16
N SER A 10 2.31 -14.31 -27.42
CA SER A 10 2.56 -12.94 -27.84
C SER A 10 1.42 -12.08 -27.29
N TRP A 11 1.54 -11.69 -26.03
CA TRP A 11 0.62 -10.77 -25.38
C TRP A 11 0.59 -9.48 -26.21
N GLY A 12 -0.61 -8.96 -26.48
CA GLY A 12 -0.73 -7.69 -27.20
C GLY A 12 0.00 -6.58 -26.44
N ARG A 13 0.36 -5.48 -27.11
CA ARG A 13 1.03 -4.28 -26.51
C ARG A 13 0.33 -3.70 -25.24
N PHE A 14 -0.85 -4.21 -24.88
CA PHE A 14 -1.69 -3.73 -23.78
C PHE A 14 -2.12 -4.82 -22.78
N GLU A 15 -1.59 -6.03 -22.88
CA GLU A 15 -1.76 -7.10 -21.87
C GLU A 15 -0.52 -7.16 -20.98
N GLY A 16 -0.72 -7.34 -19.68
CA GLY A 16 0.38 -7.47 -18.72
C GLY A 16 1.15 -8.78 -18.95
N PRO A 17 2.48 -8.80 -18.85
CA PRO A 17 3.26 -10.01 -19.05
C PRO A 17 2.94 -11.06 -17.98
N ALA A 18 2.98 -12.34 -18.35
CA ALA A 18 2.73 -13.46 -17.42
C ALA A 18 3.77 -13.52 -16.28
N VAL A 19 4.98 -13.03 -16.54
CA VAL A 19 6.03 -12.81 -15.54
C VAL A 19 6.32 -11.31 -15.50
N PRO A 20 6.17 -10.64 -14.35
CA PRO A 20 6.50 -9.23 -14.24
C PRO A 20 7.95 -8.97 -14.65
N ASP A 21 8.19 -7.90 -15.40
CA ASP A 21 9.57 -7.46 -15.70
C ASP A 21 10.27 -7.07 -14.40
N ASP A 22 11.22 -7.91 -13.97
CA ASP A 22 12.06 -7.73 -12.78
C ASP A 22 12.95 -6.49 -12.84
N ARG A 23 13.06 -5.83 -14.00
CA ARG A 23 13.75 -4.55 -14.15
C ARG A 23 12.92 -3.44 -13.53
N MET A 24 13.03 -3.30 -12.21
CA MET A 24 12.52 -2.16 -11.47
C MET A 24 13.20 -0.87 -11.95
N ARG A 25 12.45 0.04 -12.55
CA ARG A 25 12.96 1.35 -13.00
C ARG A 25 12.88 2.38 -11.90
N LEU A 26 11.89 2.25 -11.02
CA LEU A 26 11.75 3.07 -9.84
C LEU A 26 12.85 2.72 -8.84
N ARG A 27 13.81 3.63 -8.68
CA ARG A 27 14.75 3.61 -7.54
C ARG A 27 14.14 4.44 -6.43
N ILE A 28 14.13 3.92 -5.21
CA ILE A 28 13.58 4.62 -4.05
C ILE A 28 14.70 4.84 -3.04
N ASP A 29 14.83 6.07 -2.59
CA ASP A 29 15.73 6.46 -1.50
C ASP A 29 14.86 6.94 -0.32
N PRO A 30 14.98 6.30 0.85
CA PRO A 30 14.19 6.65 2.03
C PRO A 30 14.37 8.11 2.47
N SER A 31 15.50 8.77 2.17
CA SER A 31 15.75 10.15 2.58
C SER A 31 14.94 11.19 1.79
N TRP A 32 14.27 10.78 0.72
CA TRP A 32 13.54 11.68 -0.15
C TRP A 32 12.33 12.33 0.52
N SER A 33 12.00 13.55 0.09
CA SER A 33 10.71 14.15 0.40
C SER A 33 9.58 13.48 -0.41
N PRO A 34 8.32 13.57 0.05
CA PRO A 34 7.15 13.06 -0.70
C PRO A 34 7.12 13.56 -2.16
N PHE A 35 7.50 14.82 -2.36
CA PHE A 35 7.61 15.43 -3.69
C PHE A 35 8.66 14.74 -4.57
N ARG A 36 9.84 14.43 -4.02
CA ARG A 36 10.91 13.74 -4.78
C ARG A 36 10.49 12.32 -5.15
N LEU A 37 9.85 11.59 -4.23
CA LEU A 37 9.29 10.26 -4.52
C LEU A 37 8.25 10.34 -5.65
N THR A 38 7.33 11.30 -5.57
CA THR A 38 6.31 11.53 -6.60
C THR A 38 6.95 11.80 -7.97
N ARG A 39 7.99 12.62 -8.03
CA ARG A 39 8.73 12.89 -9.27
C ARG A 39 9.43 11.63 -9.80
N ALA A 40 9.97 10.79 -8.93
CA ALA A 40 10.60 9.53 -9.32
C ALA A 40 9.57 8.52 -9.86
N ILE A 41 8.37 8.46 -9.25
CA ILE A 41 7.22 7.68 -9.74
C ILE A 41 6.84 8.13 -11.15
N ILE A 42 6.65 9.43 -11.39
CA ILE A 42 6.34 9.95 -12.72
C ILE A 42 7.49 9.65 -13.71
N GLY A 43 8.73 9.79 -13.26
CA GLY A 43 9.93 9.53 -14.07
C GLY A 43 10.11 8.07 -14.47
N SER A 44 9.72 7.10 -13.63
CA SER A 44 9.84 5.66 -13.97
C SER A 44 8.91 5.25 -15.12
N VAL A 45 7.78 5.95 -15.28
CA VAL A 45 6.77 5.73 -16.31
C VAL A 45 6.66 6.88 -17.32
N TRP A 46 7.73 7.67 -17.48
CA TRP A 46 7.74 8.87 -18.32
C TRP A 46 7.23 8.67 -19.76
N PRO A 47 7.48 7.55 -20.48
CA PRO A 47 6.98 7.40 -21.85
C PRO A 47 5.45 7.33 -21.88
N TYR A 48 4.85 6.73 -20.86
CA TYR A 48 3.40 6.63 -20.73
C TYR A 48 2.80 7.97 -20.29
N ALA A 49 3.45 8.69 -19.36
CA ALA A 49 3.02 10.02 -18.96
C ALA A 49 3.04 11.00 -20.15
N VAL A 50 4.13 11.03 -20.91
CA VAL A 50 4.27 11.90 -22.09
C VAL A 50 3.34 11.47 -23.23
N GLY A 51 3.27 10.18 -23.56
CA GLY A 51 2.38 9.68 -24.60
C GLY A 51 0.90 9.93 -24.28
N GLY A 52 0.52 9.72 -23.02
CA GLY A 52 -0.82 10.06 -22.52
C GLY A 52 -1.10 11.56 -22.61
N ALA A 53 -0.15 12.40 -22.17
CA ALA A 53 -0.28 13.85 -22.25
C ALA A 53 -0.43 14.35 -23.69
N CYS A 54 0.37 13.87 -24.64
CA CYS A 54 0.27 14.25 -26.05
C CYS A 54 -1.10 13.92 -26.65
N LEU A 55 -1.63 12.72 -26.37
CA LEU A 55 -2.97 12.32 -26.84
C LEU A 55 -4.07 13.11 -26.14
N ARG A 56 -3.88 13.46 -24.86
CA ARG A 56 -4.83 14.30 -24.12
C ARG A 56 -4.81 15.74 -24.62
N THR A 57 -3.65 16.25 -25.03
CA THR A 57 -3.52 17.52 -25.75
C THR A 57 -4.24 17.47 -27.09
N LEU A 58 -4.08 16.39 -27.86
CA LEU A 58 -4.81 16.20 -29.11
C LEU A 58 -6.33 16.28 -28.88
N PHE A 59 -6.85 15.62 -27.83
CA PHE A 59 -8.26 15.72 -27.46
C PHE A 59 -8.70 17.17 -27.19
N ASN A 60 -7.97 17.90 -26.33
CA ASN A 60 -8.37 19.26 -25.95
C ASN A 60 -8.26 20.25 -27.12
N VAL A 61 -7.24 20.12 -27.97
CA VAL A 61 -7.10 20.97 -29.17
C VAL A 61 -8.22 20.67 -30.16
N THR A 62 -8.48 19.40 -30.45
CA THR A 62 -9.56 19.02 -31.39
C THR A 62 -10.94 19.42 -30.87
N SER A 63 -11.19 19.31 -29.55
CA SER A 63 -12.47 19.75 -28.98
C SER A 63 -12.71 21.26 -29.15
N VAL A 64 -11.66 22.09 -29.05
CA VAL A 64 -11.76 23.54 -29.28
C VAL A 64 -11.94 23.87 -30.77
N LEU A 65 -11.38 23.05 -31.68
CA LEU A 65 -11.51 23.23 -33.13
C LEU A 65 -12.89 22.83 -33.67
N VAL A 66 -13.66 21.97 -32.98
CA VAL A 66 -15.00 21.57 -33.43
C VAL A 66 -15.93 22.79 -33.59
N PRO A 67 -16.10 23.68 -32.58
CA PRO A 67 -16.86 24.93 -32.75
C PRO A 67 -16.41 25.80 -33.93
N VAL A 68 -15.09 25.88 -34.18
CA VAL A 68 -14.53 26.66 -35.29
C VAL A 68 -14.97 26.08 -36.63
N ALA A 69 -14.88 24.77 -36.80
CA ALA A 69 -15.32 24.08 -38.02
C ALA A 69 -16.84 24.20 -38.22
N VAL A 70 -17.63 24.16 -37.14
CA VAL A 70 -19.07 24.43 -37.20
C VAL A 70 -19.36 25.87 -37.62
N GLY A 71 -18.63 26.84 -37.09
CA GLY A 71 -18.76 28.24 -37.49
C GLY A 71 -18.40 28.48 -38.96
N ALA A 72 -17.29 27.93 -39.43
CA ALA A 72 -16.89 28.04 -40.84
C ALA A 72 -17.88 27.36 -41.78
N LEU A 73 -18.45 26.21 -41.39
CA LEU A 73 -19.55 25.58 -42.11
C LEU A 73 -20.77 26.52 -42.24
N VAL A 74 -21.08 27.30 -41.21
CA VAL A 74 -22.18 28.26 -41.26
C VAL A 74 -21.88 29.41 -42.22
N ASP A 75 -20.68 29.96 -42.19
CA ASP A 75 -20.28 31.06 -43.07
C ASP A 75 -20.16 30.63 -44.54
N ASP A 76 -19.61 29.44 -44.80
CA ASP A 76 -19.33 28.99 -46.17
C ASP A 76 -20.51 28.25 -46.84
N VAL A 77 -21.45 27.71 -46.05
CA VAL A 77 -22.57 26.90 -46.57
C VAL A 77 -23.92 27.48 -46.20
N VAL A 78 -24.18 27.67 -44.91
CA VAL A 78 -25.53 28.04 -44.43
C VAL A 78 -25.90 29.46 -44.86
N THR A 79 -24.99 30.42 -44.68
CA THR A 79 -25.22 31.82 -45.05
C THR A 79 -25.40 32.00 -46.56
N PRO A 80 -24.55 31.44 -47.44
CA PRO A 80 -24.75 31.50 -48.90
C PRO A 80 -26.00 30.76 -49.37
N ALA A 81 -26.30 29.58 -48.80
CA ALA A 81 -27.52 28.85 -49.13
C ALA A 81 -28.79 29.64 -48.76
N ALA A 82 -28.80 30.30 -47.61
CA ALA A 82 -29.88 31.21 -47.21
C ALA A 82 -29.98 32.44 -48.12
N GLY A 83 -28.85 32.90 -48.68
CA GLY A 83 -28.75 33.97 -49.67
C GLY A 83 -29.14 33.56 -51.10
N GLY A 84 -29.52 32.30 -51.34
CA GLY A 84 -29.96 31.80 -52.65
C GLY A 84 -28.85 31.25 -53.56
N ALA A 85 -27.67 30.92 -53.02
CA ALA A 85 -26.58 30.29 -53.76
C ALA A 85 -27.01 28.93 -54.36
N SER A 86 -26.43 28.55 -55.50
CA SER A 86 -26.77 27.30 -56.17
C SER A 86 -26.19 26.09 -55.42
N ALA A 87 -26.83 24.93 -55.57
CA ALA A 87 -26.38 23.70 -54.92
C ALA A 87 -24.95 23.29 -55.32
N SER A 88 -24.52 23.61 -56.54
CA SER A 88 -23.14 23.36 -57.00
C SER A 88 -22.10 24.23 -56.30
N ASP A 89 -22.46 25.46 -55.91
CA ASP A 89 -21.52 26.40 -55.27
C ASP A 89 -21.25 26.00 -53.81
N ILE A 90 -22.24 25.42 -53.13
CA ILE A 90 -22.15 25.00 -51.73
C ILE A 90 -21.74 23.53 -51.54
N ALA A 91 -21.78 22.70 -52.60
CA ALA A 91 -21.51 21.26 -52.49
C ALA A 91 -20.08 20.95 -52.01
N TRP A 92 -19.08 21.65 -52.54
CA TRP A 92 -17.70 21.46 -52.13
C TRP A 92 -17.46 21.89 -50.68
N PRO A 93 -17.78 23.14 -50.26
CA PRO A 93 -17.63 23.56 -48.86
C PRO A 93 -18.38 22.66 -47.87
N LEU A 94 -19.59 22.21 -48.23
CA LEU A 94 -20.37 21.30 -47.40
C LEU A 94 -19.66 19.95 -47.19
N THR A 95 -19.19 19.33 -48.27
CA THR A 95 -18.49 18.04 -48.16
C THR A 95 -17.14 18.17 -47.46
N SER A 96 -16.39 19.25 -47.69
CA SER A 96 -15.09 19.47 -47.04
C SER A 96 -15.24 19.72 -45.54
N TRP A 97 -16.16 20.59 -45.11
CA TRP A 97 -16.38 20.88 -43.69
C TRP A 97 -17.00 19.71 -42.95
N THR A 98 -17.91 18.96 -43.58
CA THR A 98 -18.46 17.73 -43.00
C THR A 98 -17.36 16.68 -42.79
N SER A 99 -16.48 16.50 -43.79
CA SER A 99 -15.34 15.58 -43.67
C SER A 99 -14.35 16.04 -42.61
N ALA A 100 -14.10 17.34 -42.50
CA ALA A 100 -13.25 17.92 -41.46
C ALA A 100 -13.84 17.69 -40.06
N LEU A 101 -15.15 17.88 -39.87
CA LEU A 101 -15.84 17.60 -38.60
C LEU A 101 -15.77 16.13 -38.21
N ILE A 102 -15.97 15.21 -39.16
CA ILE A 102 -15.80 13.76 -38.93
C ILE A 102 -14.35 13.48 -38.49
N GLY A 103 -13.37 14.02 -39.22
CA GLY A 103 -11.95 13.86 -38.88
C GLY A 103 -11.60 14.40 -37.49
N LEU A 104 -12.06 15.60 -37.15
CA LEU A 104 -11.89 16.21 -35.83
C LEU A 104 -12.50 15.34 -34.73
N TYR A 105 -13.72 14.83 -34.93
CA TYR A 105 -14.39 13.98 -33.95
C TYR A 105 -13.67 12.63 -33.75
N VAL A 106 -13.17 12.03 -34.83
CA VAL A 106 -12.35 10.81 -34.76
C VAL A 106 -11.07 11.06 -33.98
N LEU A 107 -10.33 12.13 -34.30
CA LEU A 107 -9.10 12.50 -33.58
C LEU A 107 -9.37 12.81 -32.11
N MET A 108 -10.45 13.53 -31.81
CA MET A 108 -10.91 13.81 -30.45
C MET A 108 -11.16 12.51 -29.69
N ASN A 109 -11.89 11.56 -30.28
CA ASN A 109 -12.20 10.29 -29.65
C ASN A 109 -10.95 9.43 -29.41
N ILE A 110 -10.03 9.38 -30.38
CA ILE A 110 -8.74 8.68 -30.25
C ILE A 110 -7.92 9.31 -29.12
N GLY A 111 -7.77 10.63 -29.10
CA GLY A 111 -7.05 11.36 -28.07
C GLY A 111 -7.61 11.10 -26.67
N PHE A 112 -8.94 11.11 -26.53
CA PHE A 112 -9.62 10.81 -25.27
C PHE A 112 -9.36 9.38 -24.80
N ARG A 113 -9.71 8.39 -25.65
CA ARG A 113 -9.68 6.97 -25.28
C ARG A 113 -8.28 6.47 -25.02
N PHE A 114 -7.35 6.74 -25.93
CA PHE A 114 -5.99 6.24 -25.82
C PHE A 114 -5.15 7.06 -24.85
N GLY A 115 -5.35 8.38 -24.78
CA GLY A 115 -4.66 9.23 -23.80
C GLY A 115 -4.95 8.81 -22.36
N GLY A 116 -6.23 8.63 -22.02
CA GLY A 116 -6.65 8.14 -20.70
C GLY A 116 -6.17 6.71 -20.42
N ARG A 117 -6.25 5.81 -21.41
CA ARG A 117 -5.81 4.41 -21.26
C ARG A 117 -4.31 4.28 -21.01
N ILE A 118 -3.47 5.03 -21.74
CA ILE A 118 -2.01 5.03 -21.55
C ILE A 118 -1.65 5.61 -20.19
N GLY A 119 -2.34 6.67 -19.75
CA GLY A 119 -2.19 7.22 -18.40
C GLY A 119 -2.49 6.18 -17.30
N TRP A 120 -3.64 5.47 -17.42
CA TRP A 120 -4.02 4.38 -16.50
C TRP A 120 -2.97 3.27 -16.46
N TYR A 121 -2.45 2.88 -17.62
CA TYR A 121 -1.40 1.87 -17.70
C TYR A 121 -0.13 2.32 -16.96
N GLY A 122 0.27 3.59 -17.13
CA GLY A 122 1.39 4.18 -16.38
C GLY A 122 1.20 4.11 -14.86
N VAL A 123 0.00 4.47 -14.36
CA VAL A 123 -0.34 4.37 -12.93
C VAL A 123 -0.21 2.93 -12.43
N GLN A 124 -0.78 1.96 -13.14
CA GLN A 124 -0.75 0.55 -12.71
C GLN A 124 0.66 -0.04 -12.74
N ARG A 125 1.48 0.30 -13.75
CA ARG A 125 2.88 -0.13 -13.81
C ARG A 125 3.69 0.46 -12.65
N ALA A 126 3.54 1.75 -12.38
CA ALA A 126 4.21 2.40 -11.26
C ALA A 126 3.76 1.81 -9.91
N HIS A 127 2.46 1.56 -9.74
CA HIS A 127 1.91 0.94 -8.55
C HIS A 127 2.48 -0.46 -8.33
N HIS A 128 2.55 -1.29 -9.37
CA HIS A 128 3.16 -2.61 -9.27
C HIS A 128 4.63 -2.54 -8.80
N GLU A 129 5.46 -1.68 -9.39
CA GLU A 129 6.85 -1.50 -8.96
C GLU A 129 6.95 -0.99 -7.52
N LEU A 130 6.09 -0.05 -7.12
CA LEU A 130 6.05 0.49 -5.76
C LEU A 130 5.61 -0.57 -4.74
N SER A 131 4.56 -1.34 -5.04
CA SER A 131 4.09 -2.44 -4.18
C SER A 131 5.16 -3.52 -4.00
N GLN A 132 5.96 -3.83 -5.03
CA GLN A 132 7.11 -4.73 -4.90
C GLN A 132 8.16 -4.20 -3.91
N HIS A 133 8.50 -2.91 -3.96
CA HIS A 133 9.42 -2.30 -3.00
C HIS A 133 8.86 -2.29 -1.58
N THR A 134 7.59 -1.91 -1.44
CA THR A 134 6.89 -1.88 -0.16
C THR A 134 6.79 -3.26 0.44
N LEU A 135 6.44 -4.28 -0.35
CA LEU A 135 6.36 -5.66 0.11
C LEU A 135 7.73 -6.21 0.51
N LYS A 136 8.78 -5.96 -0.29
CA LYS A 136 10.17 -6.31 0.07
C LYS A 136 10.61 -5.63 1.38
N ARG A 137 10.17 -4.39 1.63
CA ARG A 137 10.43 -3.69 2.89
C ARG A 137 9.68 -4.31 4.07
N VAL A 138 8.40 -4.65 3.90
CA VAL A 138 7.55 -5.24 4.95
C VAL A 138 8.04 -6.63 5.35
N LEU A 139 8.55 -7.40 4.38
CA LEU A 139 9.14 -8.72 4.60
C LEU A 139 10.62 -8.66 4.99
N ASP A 140 11.21 -7.47 5.14
CA ASP A 140 12.61 -7.32 5.53
C ASP A 140 12.78 -7.72 7.01
N GLU A 141 13.53 -8.79 7.21
CA GLU A 141 13.78 -9.44 8.49
C GLU A 141 14.51 -8.54 9.50
N ARG A 142 15.24 -7.53 9.01
CA ARG A 142 16.01 -6.59 9.84
C ARG A 142 15.21 -5.40 10.31
N ASP A 143 13.91 -5.37 9.99
CA ASP A 143 13.06 -4.23 10.32
C ASP A 143 12.74 -4.16 11.81
N LEU A 144 13.34 -3.18 12.47
CA LEU A 144 13.07 -2.84 13.86
C LEU A 144 11.69 -2.19 14.04
N GLY A 145 11.06 -1.72 12.94
CA GLY A 145 9.83 -0.93 12.96
C GLY A 145 8.57 -1.66 12.46
N ALA A 146 8.67 -2.61 11.53
CA ALA A 146 7.50 -3.27 10.94
C ALA A 146 6.64 -4.00 11.99
N SER A 147 7.28 -4.59 13.00
CA SER A 147 6.61 -5.31 14.09
C SER A 147 5.77 -4.40 15.00
N ALA A 148 6.02 -3.09 15.00
CA ALA A 148 5.29 -2.11 15.78
C ALA A 148 3.99 -1.64 15.12
N HIS A 149 3.68 -2.11 13.90
CA HIS A 149 2.49 -1.70 13.16
C HIS A 149 1.47 -2.82 13.01
N PRO A 150 0.17 -2.52 13.20
CA PRO A 150 -0.88 -3.49 12.95
C PRO A 150 -0.79 -4.02 11.51
N PRO A 151 -1.00 -5.34 11.28
CA PRO A 151 -0.99 -5.92 9.94
C PRO A 151 -1.89 -5.19 8.93
N GLY A 152 -3.03 -4.66 9.40
CA GLY A 152 -3.94 -3.86 8.58
C GLY A 152 -3.33 -2.56 8.06
N ARG A 153 -2.46 -1.90 8.83
CA ARG A 153 -1.74 -0.69 8.38
C ARG A 153 -0.74 -1.03 7.28
N LEU A 154 0.02 -2.12 7.44
CA LEU A 154 0.98 -2.59 6.43
C LEU A 154 0.28 -3.02 5.12
N LEU A 155 -0.91 -3.63 5.23
CA LEU A 155 -1.75 -3.96 4.08
C LEU A 155 -2.24 -2.69 3.37
N SER A 156 -2.74 -1.68 4.10
CA SER A 156 -3.14 -0.40 3.50
C SER A 156 -1.98 0.26 2.77
N LEU A 157 -0.79 0.26 3.38
CA LEU A 157 0.42 0.86 2.80
C LEU A 157 0.81 0.18 1.47
N SER A 158 0.74 -1.15 1.42
CA SER A 158 1.11 -1.91 0.21
C SER A 158 0.06 -1.88 -0.92
N THR A 159 -1.19 -1.49 -0.61
CA THR A 159 -2.31 -1.51 -1.54
C THR A 159 -2.89 -0.12 -1.82
N SER A 160 -3.67 0.42 -0.89
CA SER A 160 -4.39 1.68 -1.04
C SER A 160 -3.45 2.89 -1.14
N ASP A 161 -2.50 3.02 -0.21
CA ASP A 161 -1.58 4.16 -0.19
C ASP A 161 -0.60 4.10 -1.37
N GLY A 162 -0.11 2.90 -1.71
CA GLY A 162 0.69 2.63 -2.92
C GLY A 162 -0.02 3.10 -4.19
N PHE A 163 -1.28 2.73 -4.34
CA PHE A 163 -2.10 3.15 -5.47
C PHE A 163 -2.32 4.66 -5.50
N GLN A 164 -2.71 5.25 -4.36
CA GLN A 164 -2.95 6.70 -4.24
C GLN A 164 -1.71 7.53 -4.55
N ALA A 165 -0.52 7.13 -4.09
CA ALA A 165 0.73 7.80 -4.42
C ALA A 165 1.03 7.79 -5.93
N CYS A 166 0.67 6.70 -6.61
CA CYS A 166 0.87 6.56 -8.06
C CYS A 166 -0.14 7.35 -8.90
N GLN A 167 -1.28 7.77 -8.34
CA GLN A 167 -2.23 8.61 -9.06
C GLN A 167 -1.64 9.98 -9.44
N ALA A 168 -0.54 10.41 -8.84
CA ALA A 168 0.19 11.61 -9.25
C ALA A 168 0.63 11.61 -10.72
N VAL A 169 0.77 10.43 -11.35
CA VAL A 169 1.01 10.33 -12.80
C VAL A 169 -0.08 11.05 -13.59
N TYR A 170 -1.34 11.10 -13.10
CA TYR A 170 -2.41 11.85 -13.75
C TYR A 170 -2.22 13.35 -13.78
N VAL A 171 -1.58 13.89 -12.75
CA VAL A 171 -1.24 15.31 -12.69
C VAL A 171 -0.25 15.67 -13.79
N SER A 172 0.46 14.70 -14.37
CA SER A 172 1.32 14.90 -15.54
C SER A 172 0.61 14.66 -16.89
N VAL A 173 -0.49 13.89 -16.91
CA VAL A 173 -1.19 13.49 -18.15
C VAL A 173 -2.26 14.50 -18.57
N TYR A 174 -3.07 15.00 -17.64
CA TYR A 174 -4.24 15.84 -17.96
C TYR A 174 -3.93 17.35 -18.10
N PRO A 175 -3.22 17.98 -17.14
CA PRO A 175 -3.04 19.43 -17.14
C PRO A 175 -2.36 20.01 -18.38
N PRO A 176 -1.33 19.36 -19.00
CA PRO A 176 -0.74 19.89 -20.23
C PRO A 176 -1.76 20.06 -21.36
N GLY A 177 -2.68 19.09 -21.52
CA GLY A 177 -3.71 19.17 -22.53
C GLY A 177 -4.75 20.25 -22.25
N GLU A 178 -5.15 20.41 -21.00
CA GLU A 178 -6.08 21.45 -20.55
C GLU A 178 -5.49 22.86 -20.75
N LEU A 179 -4.23 23.08 -20.36
CA LEU A 179 -3.53 24.35 -20.53
C LEU A 179 -3.31 24.69 -22.00
N ILE A 180 -2.92 23.72 -22.83
CA ILE A 180 -2.75 23.94 -24.27
C ILE A 180 -4.09 24.21 -24.95
N GLY A 181 -5.15 23.47 -24.59
CA GLY A 181 -6.49 23.70 -25.12
C GLY A 181 -6.99 25.12 -24.80
N LEU A 182 -6.78 25.57 -23.58
CA LEU A 182 -7.12 26.92 -23.12
C LEU A 182 -6.32 28.01 -23.85
N LEU A 183 -5.03 27.78 -24.10
CA LEU A 183 -4.19 28.66 -24.90
C LEU A 183 -4.66 28.73 -26.35
N VAL A 184 -4.98 27.58 -26.96
CA VAL A 184 -5.52 27.52 -28.33
C VAL A 184 -6.85 28.25 -28.42
N ALA A 185 -7.75 28.07 -27.45
CA ALA A 185 -9.01 28.79 -27.37
C ALA A 185 -8.79 30.32 -27.28
N ALA A 186 -7.87 30.77 -26.42
CA ALA A 186 -7.54 32.19 -26.29
C ALA A 186 -7.00 32.78 -27.60
N VAL A 187 -6.11 32.07 -28.30
CA VAL A 187 -5.56 32.49 -29.59
C VAL A 187 -6.64 32.57 -30.67
N LEU A 188 -7.52 31.57 -30.76
CA LEU A 188 -8.61 31.55 -31.73
C LEU A 188 -9.59 32.70 -31.48
N LEU A 189 -9.92 32.98 -30.22
CA LEU A 189 -10.83 34.07 -29.89
C LEU A 189 -10.20 35.44 -30.12
N PHE A 190 -8.89 35.58 -29.89
CA PHE A 190 -8.14 36.78 -30.29
C PHE A 190 -8.13 36.98 -31.82
N SER A 191 -8.06 35.89 -32.59
CA SER A 191 -8.10 35.95 -34.05
C SER A 191 -9.46 36.35 -34.62
N VAL A 192 -10.56 36.06 -33.89
CA VAL A 192 -11.90 36.53 -34.24
C VAL A 192 -12.08 38.01 -33.88
N HIS A 193 -11.81 38.37 -32.62
CA HIS A 193 -11.86 39.77 -32.18
C HIS A 193 -10.94 39.99 -30.95
N PRO A 194 -10.03 40.98 -30.96
CA PRO A 194 -9.06 41.19 -29.88
C PRO A 194 -9.69 41.34 -28.49
N ALA A 195 -10.86 41.98 -28.40
CA ALA A 195 -11.56 42.18 -27.12
C ALA A 195 -12.01 40.84 -26.48
N LEU A 196 -12.39 39.84 -27.28
CA LEU A 196 -12.81 38.53 -26.78
C LEU A 196 -11.60 37.74 -26.25
N GLY A 197 -10.47 37.78 -26.98
CA GLY A 197 -9.22 37.16 -26.54
C GLY A 197 -8.70 37.75 -25.22
N ILE A 198 -8.65 39.09 -25.11
CA ILE A 198 -8.25 39.78 -23.87
C ILE A 198 -9.22 39.45 -22.72
N GLY A 199 -10.52 39.45 -23.01
CA GLY A 199 -11.55 39.14 -22.01
C GLY A 199 -11.33 37.79 -21.34
N ILE A 200 -10.91 36.77 -22.09
CA ILE A 200 -10.64 35.44 -21.57
C ILE A 200 -9.34 35.36 -20.79
N VAL A 201 -8.27 35.98 -21.30
CA VAL A 201 -6.99 36.05 -20.60
C VAL A 201 -7.14 36.72 -19.22
N VAL A 202 -8.07 37.67 -19.09
CA VAL A 202 -8.40 38.32 -17.81
C VAL A 202 -9.38 37.50 -16.97
N ALA A 203 -10.43 36.96 -17.58
CA ALA A 203 -11.47 36.20 -16.87
C ALA A 203 -10.93 34.90 -16.29
N LEU A 204 -10.00 34.24 -16.97
CA LEU A 204 -9.44 32.95 -16.56
C LEU A 204 -8.75 33.02 -15.18
N PRO A 205 -7.72 33.88 -14.94
CA PRO A 205 -7.12 34.04 -13.62
C PRO A 205 -8.12 34.47 -12.55
N LEU A 206 -9.11 35.29 -12.92
CA LEU A 206 -10.15 35.75 -12.00
C LEU A 206 -11.04 34.58 -11.54
N VAL A 207 -11.50 33.75 -12.48
CA VAL A 207 -12.31 32.55 -12.17
C VAL A 207 -11.50 31.56 -11.34
N LEU A 208 -10.25 31.28 -11.73
CA LEU A 208 -9.36 30.40 -10.95
C LEU A 208 -9.13 30.92 -9.52
N GLY A 209 -8.89 32.22 -9.37
CA GLY A 209 -8.70 32.86 -8.06
C GLY A 209 -9.95 32.82 -7.18
N LEU A 210 -11.12 33.13 -7.77
CA LEU A 210 -12.40 33.09 -7.06
C LEU A 210 -12.74 31.66 -6.60
N MET A 211 -12.52 30.67 -7.46
CA MET A 211 -12.76 29.28 -7.13
C MET A 211 -11.79 28.73 -6.10
N HIS A 212 -10.53 29.18 -6.11
CA HIS A 212 -9.57 28.82 -5.06
C HIS A 212 -10.05 29.26 -3.67
N LEU A 213 -10.63 30.47 -3.58
CA LEU A 213 -11.23 30.97 -2.34
C LEU A 213 -12.50 30.19 -1.98
N ALA A 214 -13.35 29.88 -2.97
CA ALA A 214 -14.57 29.10 -2.79
C ALA A 214 -14.29 27.65 -2.33
N ALA A 215 -13.12 27.09 -2.64
CA ALA A 215 -12.72 25.74 -2.22
C ALA A 215 -12.30 25.65 -0.74
N TYR A 216 -12.05 26.78 -0.05
CA TYR A 216 -11.55 26.77 1.32
C TYR A 216 -12.53 26.12 2.34
N PRO A 217 -13.84 26.46 2.37
CA PRO A 217 -14.79 25.82 3.27
C PRO A 217 -14.93 24.31 3.04
N LEU A 218 -14.87 23.90 1.76
CA LEU A 218 -14.90 22.49 1.37
C LEU A 218 -13.70 21.73 1.95
N ARG A 219 -12.48 22.28 1.79
CA ARG A 219 -11.26 21.66 2.34
C ARG A 219 -11.31 21.49 3.86
N LEU A 220 -11.86 22.47 4.58
CA LEU A 220 -11.96 22.40 6.04
C LEU A 220 -12.96 21.32 6.48
N ARG A 221 -14.16 21.32 5.90
CA ARG A 221 -15.20 20.34 6.25
C ARG A 221 -14.87 18.92 5.80
N SER A 222 -14.14 18.76 4.70
CA SER A 222 -13.68 17.45 4.22
C SER A 222 -12.69 16.81 5.20
N LYS A 223 -11.86 17.61 5.91
CA LYS A 223 -11.00 17.10 6.99
C LYS A 223 -11.83 16.58 8.16
N ASP A 224 -12.86 17.32 8.57
CA ASP A 224 -13.77 16.90 9.64
C ASP A 224 -14.55 15.62 9.26
N GLU A 225 -14.98 15.50 8.00
CA GLU A 225 -15.59 14.28 7.45
C GLU A 225 -14.64 13.08 7.58
N GLN A 226 -13.38 13.22 7.15
CA GLN A 226 -12.39 12.14 7.25
C GLN A 226 -12.12 11.72 8.70
N ALA A 227 -12.00 12.68 9.62
CA ALA A 227 -11.82 12.39 11.04
C ALA A 227 -13.03 11.66 11.63
N GLY A 228 -14.24 12.14 11.38
CA GLY A 228 -15.46 11.50 11.87
C GLY A 228 -15.68 10.08 11.31
N LEU A 229 -15.35 9.86 10.04
CA LEU A 229 -15.38 8.52 9.44
C LEU A 229 -14.33 7.59 10.06
N ALA A 230 -13.13 8.10 10.36
CA ALA A 230 -12.09 7.33 11.03
C ALA A 230 -12.51 6.92 12.46
N ASP A 231 -13.08 7.84 13.24
CA ASP A 231 -13.59 7.56 14.59
C ASP A 231 -14.71 6.52 14.57
N ALA A 232 -15.65 6.62 13.62
CA ALA A 232 -16.73 5.65 13.46
C ALA A 232 -16.22 4.26 13.05
N ALA A 233 -15.21 4.20 12.17
CA ALA A 233 -14.57 2.94 11.78
C ALA A 233 -13.80 2.31 12.93
N ALA A 234 -13.08 3.11 13.73
CA ALA A 234 -12.37 2.65 14.92
C ALA A 234 -13.33 2.06 15.97
N GLU A 235 -14.40 2.77 16.32
CA GLU A 235 -15.42 2.25 17.27
C GLU A 235 -16.07 0.96 16.73
N ALA A 236 -16.36 0.87 15.43
CA ALA A 236 -16.88 -0.37 14.84
C ALA A 236 -15.88 -1.52 14.96
N ALA A 237 -14.60 -1.28 14.69
CA ALA A 237 -13.54 -2.28 14.80
C ALA A 237 -13.39 -2.77 16.25
N ASP A 238 -13.40 -1.86 17.23
CA ASP A 238 -13.33 -2.20 18.66
C ASP A 238 -14.53 -3.04 19.11
N LEU A 239 -15.74 -2.71 18.65
CA LEU A 239 -16.94 -3.49 18.95
C LEU A 239 -16.90 -4.89 18.36
N VAL A 240 -16.39 -5.05 17.14
CA VAL A 240 -16.23 -6.36 16.50
C VAL A 240 -15.13 -7.17 17.19
N ALA A 241 -14.00 -6.55 17.53
CA ALA A 241 -12.93 -7.20 18.29
C ALA A 241 -13.42 -7.64 19.68
N GLY A 242 -14.22 -6.80 20.35
CA GLY A 242 -14.79 -7.05 21.67
C GLY A 242 -16.09 -7.86 21.69
N PHE A 243 -16.60 -8.35 20.55
CA PHE A 243 -17.98 -8.84 20.47
C PHE A 243 -18.28 -9.99 21.45
N ARG A 244 -17.30 -10.88 21.69
CA ARG A 244 -17.45 -12.00 22.64
C ARG A 244 -17.65 -11.50 24.07
N VAL A 245 -16.89 -10.48 24.47
CA VAL A 245 -16.99 -9.84 25.79
C VAL A 245 -18.33 -9.12 25.92
N ILE A 246 -18.72 -8.34 24.90
CA ILE A 246 -20.01 -7.63 24.86
C ILE A 246 -21.18 -8.62 24.96
N ARG A 247 -21.09 -9.77 24.26
CA ARG A 247 -22.10 -10.83 24.30
C ARG A 247 -22.15 -11.50 25.67
N GLY A 248 -21.00 -11.80 26.27
CA GLY A 248 -20.92 -12.38 27.62
C GLY A 248 -21.50 -11.47 28.69
N LEU A 249 -21.25 -10.16 28.58
CA LEU A 249 -21.79 -9.13 29.48
C LEU A 249 -23.24 -8.74 29.17
N HIS A 250 -23.85 -9.27 28.11
CA HIS A 250 -25.18 -8.88 27.62
C HIS A 250 -25.31 -7.36 27.39
N ALA A 251 -24.22 -6.69 27.00
CA ALA A 251 -24.10 -5.24 26.88
C ALA A 251 -24.37 -4.71 25.45
N GLN A 252 -25.03 -5.50 24.59
CA GLN A 252 -25.20 -5.16 23.16
C GLN A 252 -25.91 -3.83 22.95
N ARG A 253 -26.90 -3.49 23.79
CA ARG A 253 -27.63 -2.22 23.70
C ARG A 253 -26.75 -1.01 24.04
N THR A 254 -25.86 -1.15 25.02
CA THR A 254 -24.90 -0.12 25.44
C THR A 254 -23.84 0.10 24.36
N ALA A 255 -23.31 -0.98 23.79
CA ALA A 255 -22.41 -0.94 22.65
C ALA A 255 -23.06 -0.24 21.44
N ALA A 256 -24.30 -0.63 21.09
CA ALA A 256 -25.04 -0.02 20.00
C ALA A 256 -25.34 1.47 20.21
N SER A 257 -25.59 1.91 21.45
CA SER A 257 -25.84 3.33 21.73
C SER A 257 -24.57 4.18 21.62
N ARG A 258 -23.41 3.67 22.04
CA ARG A 258 -22.10 4.31 21.83
C ARG A 258 -21.80 4.47 20.35
N TYR A 259 -21.89 3.38 19.58
CA TYR A 259 -21.69 3.43 18.14
C TYR A 259 -22.63 4.43 17.45
N ARG A 260 -23.92 4.44 17.84
CA ARG A 260 -24.90 5.36 17.27
C ARG A 260 -24.55 6.84 17.52
N LYS A 261 -23.89 7.17 18.62
CA LYS A 261 -23.43 8.55 18.90
C LYS A 261 -22.33 8.95 17.92
N VAL A 262 -21.27 8.15 17.84
CA VAL A 262 -20.13 8.40 16.93
C VAL A 262 -20.58 8.40 15.47
N SER A 263 -21.42 7.45 15.08
CA SER A 263 -22.02 7.39 13.73
C SER A 263 -22.84 8.64 13.39
N ARG A 264 -23.56 9.23 14.35
CA ARG A 264 -24.30 10.49 14.15
C ARG A 264 -23.40 11.71 14.05
N ASP A 265 -22.31 11.74 14.80
CA ASP A 265 -21.29 12.78 14.69
C ASP A 265 -20.64 12.74 13.30
N ALA A 266 -20.24 11.55 12.84
CA ALA A 266 -19.71 11.32 11.49
C ALA A 266 -20.71 11.70 10.39
N LEU A 267 -22.00 11.34 10.54
CA LEU A 267 -23.06 11.74 9.60
C LEU A 267 -23.19 13.26 9.51
N ARG A 268 -23.15 13.99 10.64
CA ARG A 268 -23.22 15.46 10.62
C ARG A 268 -22.03 16.08 9.90
N ALA A 269 -20.81 15.58 10.14
CA ALA A 269 -19.61 16.02 9.44
C ALA A 269 -19.72 15.74 7.93
N THR A 270 -20.16 14.54 7.56
CA THR A 270 -20.38 14.13 6.16
C THR A 270 -21.39 15.04 5.46
N LEU A 271 -22.56 15.29 6.07
CA LEU A 271 -23.57 16.18 5.51
C LEU A 271 -23.06 17.62 5.37
N ALA A 272 -22.29 18.11 6.34
CA ALA A 272 -21.68 19.44 6.27
C ALA A 272 -20.67 19.57 5.12
N ALA A 273 -19.86 18.52 4.89
CA ALA A 273 -18.91 18.43 3.79
C ALA A 273 -19.62 18.32 2.44
N ARG A 274 -20.61 17.43 2.29
CA ARG A 274 -21.41 17.29 1.06
C ARG A 274 -22.19 18.56 0.73
N ASN A 275 -22.69 19.28 1.72
CA ASN A 275 -23.32 20.59 1.49
C ASN A 275 -22.31 21.64 1.01
N ALA A 276 -21.06 21.62 1.50
CA ALA A 276 -20.02 22.50 0.99
C ALA A 276 -19.56 22.11 -0.43
N GLU A 277 -19.47 20.83 -0.72
CA GLU A 277 -19.16 20.31 -2.06
C GLU A 277 -20.26 20.68 -3.05
N ALA A 278 -21.54 20.43 -2.72
CA ALA A 278 -22.66 20.83 -3.56
C ALA A 278 -22.72 22.35 -3.79
N ALA A 279 -22.41 23.15 -2.77
CA ALA A 279 -22.32 24.61 -2.91
C ALA A 279 -21.14 25.02 -3.80
N PHE A 280 -20.00 24.33 -3.70
CA PHE A 280 -18.83 24.56 -4.55
C PHE A 280 -19.12 24.17 -6.01
N ASP A 281 -19.66 22.98 -6.26
CA ASP A 281 -20.03 22.52 -7.60
C ASP A 281 -21.08 23.45 -8.23
N GLY A 282 -22.09 23.84 -7.45
CA GLY A 282 -23.10 24.81 -7.88
C GLY A 282 -22.50 26.19 -8.21
N ALA A 283 -21.57 26.69 -7.39
CA ALA A 283 -20.87 27.94 -7.66
C ALA A 283 -19.96 27.85 -8.89
N SER A 284 -19.21 26.75 -9.05
CA SER A 284 -18.34 26.52 -10.21
C SER A 284 -19.16 26.46 -11.50
N ALA A 285 -20.24 25.67 -11.50
CA ALA A 285 -21.15 25.58 -12.63
C ALA A 285 -21.82 26.92 -12.94
N ALA A 286 -22.24 27.69 -11.93
CA ALA A 286 -22.83 29.01 -12.14
C ALA A 286 -21.80 29.98 -12.75
N VAL A 287 -20.59 30.04 -12.22
CA VAL A 287 -19.52 30.91 -12.74
C VAL A 287 -19.13 30.52 -14.16
N GLY A 288 -18.94 29.23 -14.44
CA GLY A 288 -18.61 28.73 -15.79
C GLY A 288 -19.71 29.05 -16.80
N ASN A 289 -20.98 28.82 -16.46
CA ASN A 289 -22.11 29.11 -17.35
C ASN A 289 -22.36 30.62 -17.52
N LEU A 290 -22.22 31.43 -16.47
CA LEU A 290 -22.33 32.89 -16.56
C LEU A 290 -21.21 33.47 -17.43
N PHE A 291 -20.00 32.95 -17.29
CA PHE A 291 -18.88 33.31 -18.16
C PHE A 291 -19.17 32.95 -19.62
N ALA A 292 -19.62 31.72 -19.89
CA ALA A 292 -19.97 31.30 -21.25
C ALA A 292 -21.10 32.14 -21.85
N ALA A 293 -22.14 32.44 -21.06
CA ALA A 293 -23.24 33.31 -21.46
C ALA A 293 -22.77 34.74 -21.75
N GLY A 294 -21.90 35.31 -20.90
CA GLY A 294 -21.32 36.64 -21.11
C GLY A 294 -20.51 36.72 -22.41
N VAL A 295 -19.69 35.71 -22.69
CA VAL A 295 -18.92 35.62 -23.94
C VAL A 295 -19.85 35.47 -25.16
N ALA A 296 -20.91 34.65 -25.06
CA ALA A 296 -21.88 34.48 -26.13
C ALA A 296 -22.68 35.77 -26.40
N ILE A 297 -23.09 36.50 -25.36
CA ILE A 297 -23.76 37.80 -25.49
C ILE A 297 -22.83 38.82 -26.14
N ALA A 298 -21.57 38.89 -25.70
CA ALA A 298 -20.57 39.78 -26.31
C ALA A 298 -20.36 39.46 -27.80
N ALA A 299 -20.28 38.17 -28.16
CA ALA A 299 -20.21 37.74 -29.55
C ALA A 299 -21.45 38.16 -30.35
N ALA A 300 -22.65 38.00 -29.78
CA ALA A 300 -23.89 38.41 -30.44
C ALA A 300 -23.95 39.93 -30.68
N LEU A 301 -23.53 40.74 -29.70
CA LEU A 301 -23.45 42.20 -29.86
C LEU A 301 -22.47 42.60 -30.96
N LEU A 302 -21.28 41.99 -30.99
CA LEU A 302 -20.29 42.22 -32.06
C LEU A 302 -20.82 41.80 -33.44
N ALA A 303 -21.62 40.74 -33.51
CA ALA A 303 -22.25 40.29 -34.75
C ALA A 303 -23.34 41.26 -35.22
N PHE A 304 -24.16 41.79 -34.31
CA PHE A 304 -25.17 42.82 -34.63
C PHE A 304 -24.54 44.12 -35.15
N ASP A 305 -23.38 44.50 -34.61
CA ASP A 305 -22.59 45.64 -35.09
C ASP A 305 -21.84 45.35 -36.41
N GLY A 306 -21.95 44.13 -36.94
CA GLY A 306 -21.29 43.71 -38.18
C GLY A 306 -19.76 43.55 -38.07
N GLN A 307 -19.23 43.49 -36.85
CA GLN A 307 -17.79 43.33 -36.60
C GLN A 307 -17.32 41.88 -36.74
N ILE A 308 -18.23 40.92 -36.55
CA ILE A 308 -17.98 39.49 -36.74
C ILE A 308 -19.11 38.83 -37.55
N SER A 309 -18.82 37.72 -38.22
CA SER A 309 -19.82 36.93 -38.95
C SER A 309 -20.70 36.08 -38.02
N VAL A 310 -21.78 35.52 -38.57
CA VAL A 310 -22.66 34.57 -37.85
C VAL A 310 -21.90 33.30 -37.48
N GLY A 311 -21.05 32.78 -38.38
CA GLY A 311 -20.20 31.63 -38.10
C GLY A 311 -19.13 31.91 -37.03
N GLN A 312 -18.55 33.12 -37.03
CA GLN A 312 -17.64 33.56 -35.97
C GLN A 312 -18.35 33.67 -34.62
N MET A 313 -19.59 34.17 -34.58
CA MET A 313 -20.41 34.18 -33.35
C MET A 313 -20.64 32.77 -32.81
N ILE A 314 -20.97 31.81 -33.67
CA ILE A 314 -21.17 30.39 -33.30
C ILE A 314 -19.85 29.78 -32.80
N THR A 315 -18.73 30.08 -33.45
CA THR A 315 -17.39 29.68 -33.02
C THR A 315 -17.09 30.16 -31.61
N VAL A 316 -17.29 31.46 -31.36
CA VAL A 316 -17.01 32.08 -30.06
C VAL A 316 -17.87 31.45 -28.96
N SER A 317 -19.16 31.27 -29.24
CA SER A 317 -20.12 30.69 -28.29
C SER A 317 -19.80 29.23 -27.97
N GLY A 318 -19.43 28.44 -28.98
CA GLY A 318 -19.05 27.04 -28.80
C GLY A 318 -17.72 26.89 -28.04
N ILE A 319 -16.71 27.72 -28.34
CA ILE A 319 -15.45 27.71 -27.57
C ILE A 319 -15.73 28.04 -26.10
N ALA A 320 -16.57 29.04 -25.82
CA ALA A 320 -16.91 29.44 -24.45
C ALA A 320 -17.51 28.27 -23.65
N LEU A 321 -18.38 27.45 -24.25
CA LEU A 321 -18.91 26.25 -23.62
C LEU A 321 -17.86 25.16 -23.41
N THR A 322 -16.94 24.96 -24.37
CA THR A 322 -15.88 23.94 -24.24
C THR A 322 -14.86 24.27 -23.15
N LEU A 323 -14.70 25.54 -22.78
CA LEU A 323 -13.76 25.99 -21.75
C LEU A 323 -14.18 25.62 -20.31
N ILE A 324 -15.47 25.32 -20.09
CA ILE A 324 -15.99 24.98 -18.74
C ILE A 324 -15.29 23.73 -18.19
N GLY A 325 -15.17 22.68 -19.00
CA GLY A 325 -14.58 21.39 -18.56
C GLY A 325 -13.13 21.49 -18.07
N PRO A 326 -12.19 22.07 -18.86
CA PRO A 326 -10.80 22.28 -18.42
C PRO A 326 -10.67 23.15 -17.16
N LEU A 327 -11.54 24.17 -17.00
CA LEU A 327 -11.55 25.01 -15.80
C LEU A 327 -11.92 24.20 -14.55
N ASP A 328 -12.99 23.41 -14.60
CA ASP A 328 -13.41 22.56 -13.47
C ASP A 328 -12.32 21.52 -13.11
N ALA A 329 -11.69 20.91 -14.13
CA ALA A 329 -10.67 19.89 -13.95
C ALA A 329 -9.42 20.42 -13.21
N LEU A 330 -8.91 21.59 -13.63
CA LEU A 330 -7.72 22.21 -13.04
C LEU A 330 -7.92 22.60 -11.57
N ILE A 331 -9.13 23.03 -11.19
CA ILE A 331 -9.43 23.55 -9.86
C ILE A 331 -9.75 22.43 -8.86
N GLY A 332 -10.63 21.49 -9.24
CA GLY A 332 -11.21 20.53 -8.29
C GLY A 332 -10.46 19.20 -8.21
N VAL A 333 -10.25 18.56 -9.36
CA VAL A 333 -9.81 17.14 -9.41
C VAL A 333 -8.30 17.02 -9.28
N GLN A 334 -7.54 17.89 -9.95
CA GLN A 334 -6.08 17.72 -10.01
C GLN A 334 -5.37 18.10 -8.71
N GLY A 335 -5.83 19.15 -8.03
CA GLY A 335 -5.27 19.59 -6.76
C GLY A 335 -5.52 18.58 -5.63
N SER A 336 -6.69 17.94 -5.59
CA SER A 336 -7.03 16.92 -4.61
C SER A 336 -6.23 15.63 -4.83
N ILE A 337 -6.12 15.14 -6.07
CA ILE A 337 -5.28 13.99 -6.43
C ILE A 337 -3.83 14.25 -6.04
N TRP A 338 -3.30 15.44 -6.33
CA TRP A 338 -1.93 15.80 -5.95
C TRP A 338 -1.73 15.75 -4.43
N ALA A 339 -2.62 16.39 -3.66
CA ALA A 339 -2.53 16.43 -2.20
C ALA A 339 -2.63 15.02 -1.58
N MET A 340 -3.56 14.19 -2.05
CA MET A 340 -3.70 12.80 -1.64
C MET A 340 -2.44 11.99 -1.96
N SER A 341 -1.88 12.16 -3.16
CA SER A 341 -0.65 11.49 -3.56
C SER A 341 0.53 11.86 -2.66
N GLN A 342 0.65 13.15 -2.26
CA GLN A 342 1.69 13.59 -1.34
C GLN A 342 1.53 12.97 0.04
N ALA A 343 0.32 12.94 0.60
CA ALA A 343 0.06 12.34 1.92
C ALA A 343 0.34 10.83 1.94
N SER A 344 -0.03 10.11 0.88
CA SER A 344 0.26 8.67 0.76
C SER A 344 1.74 8.40 0.52
N ALA A 345 2.42 9.23 -0.27
CA ALA A 345 3.87 9.18 -0.45
C ALA A 345 4.63 9.41 0.87
N GLU A 346 4.13 10.29 1.75
CA GLU A 346 4.69 10.51 3.09
C GLU A 346 4.58 9.26 3.97
N ARG A 347 3.38 8.66 4.08
CA ARG A 347 3.18 7.43 4.85
C ARG A 347 4.02 6.25 4.32
N LEU A 348 4.21 6.17 3.01
CA LEU A 348 5.10 5.17 2.40
C LEU A 348 6.58 5.44 2.75
N LEU A 349 7.01 6.69 2.71
CA LEU A 349 8.37 7.06 3.10
C LEU A 349 8.61 6.82 4.59
N GLU A 350 7.62 7.05 5.46
CA GLU A 350 7.71 6.67 6.88
C GLU A 350 8.06 5.19 7.06
N LEU A 351 7.35 4.29 6.35
CA LEU A 351 7.65 2.85 6.33
C LEU A 351 9.04 2.56 5.78
N LEU A 352 9.43 3.19 4.68
CA LEU A 352 10.73 2.95 4.04
C LEU A 352 11.90 3.47 4.87
N ARG A 353 11.69 4.52 5.67
CA ARG A 353 12.65 5.13 6.60
C ARG A 353 12.77 4.41 7.93
N MET A 354 11.89 3.44 8.22
CA MET A 354 11.97 2.71 9.49
C MET A 354 13.38 2.17 9.70
N PRO A 355 13.93 2.30 10.93
CA PRO A 355 15.24 1.78 11.25
C PRO A 355 15.35 0.31 10.89
N ARG A 356 16.51 -0.09 10.38
CA ARG A 356 16.86 -1.48 10.20
C ARG A 356 18.10 -1.77 11.02
N HIS A 357 18.23 -3.00 11.47
CA HIS A 357 19.54 -3.46 11.87
C HIS A 357 20.51 -3.28 10.68
N PRO A 358 21.68 -2.66 10.90
CA PRO A 358 22.68 -2.52 9.84
C PRO A 358 23.00 -3.91 9.29
N ALA A 359 23.20 -4.01 7.98
CA ALA A 359 23.70 -5.24 7.38
C ALA A 359 25.04 -5.56 8.03
N GLY A 360 25.11 -6.60 8.86
CA GLY A 360 26.38 -7.12 9.32
C GLY A 360 27.29 -7.37 8.12
N ALA A 361 28.51 -6.84 8.17
CA ALA A 361 29.52 -7.01 7.13
C ALA A 361 30.14 -8.42 7.14
N ALA A 362 29.74 -9.29 8.09
CA ALA A 362 30.13 -10.68 8.15
C ALA A 362 29.57 -11.43 6.92
N THR A 363 30.39 -11.42 5.86
CA THR A 363 30.19 -12.01 4.55
C THR A 363 29.82 -13.49 4.63
N ALA A 364 29.18 -13.98 3.55
CA ALA A 364 28.69 -15.34 3.35
C ALA A 364 29.71 -16.47 3.63
N GLU A 365 31.02 -16.20 3.71
CA GLU A 365 32.03 -17.27 3.66
C GLU A 365 32.83 -17.53 4.95
N ALA A 366 32.79 -16.67 5.97
CA ALA A 366 33.53 -16.93 7.22
C ALA A 366 32.92 -16.17 8.41
N GLY A 367 32.04 -16.85 9.16
CA GLY A 367 31.87 -16.49 10.57
C GLY A 367 33.11 -16.92 11.35
N PRO A 368 33.41 -16.32 12.52
CA PRO A 368 34.51 -16.79 13.37
C PRO A 368 34.41 -18.31 13.59
N ASP A 369 35.56 -18.98 13.63
CA ASP A 369 35.74 -20.42 13.92
C ASP A 369 35.30 -20.81 15.35
N GLU A 370 34.55 -19.93 16.01
CA GLU A 370 34.05 -20.13 17.35
C GLU A 370 32.90 -21.13 17.35
N PRO A 371 32.85 -22.01 18.38
CA PRO A 371 31.72 -22.89 18.58
C PRO A 371 30.43 -22.07 18.59
N PRO A 372 29.33 -22.55 17.98
CA PRO A 372 28.05 -21.84 17.90
C PRO A 372 27.31 -21.83 19.24
N ALA A 373 27.93 -21.24 20.25
CA ALA A 373 27.39 -21.01 21.57
C ALA A 373 26.47 -19.78 21.56
N LEU A 374 25.37 -19.85 22.31
CA LEU A 374 24.46 -18.73 22.55
C LEU A 374 24.77 -18.12 23.92
N GLU A 375 25.18 -16.85 23.92
CA GLU A 375 25.66 -16.17 25.11
C GLU A 375 24.80 -14.95 25.46
N PHE A 376 24.46 -14.86 26.73
CA PHE A 376 23.77 -13.75 27.37
C PHE A 376 24.71 -13.17 28.42
N GLU A 377 25.22 -11.97 28.19
CA GLU A 377 26.13 -11.29 29.12
C GLU A 377 25.40 -10.12 29.77
N HIS A 378 24.91 -10.33 31.00
CA HIS A 378 24.19 -9.29 31.75
C HIS A 378 23.05 -8.65 30.94
N LEU A 379 22.36 -9.46 30.13
CA LEU A 379 21.33 -9.00 29.23
C LEU A 379 20.11 -8.52 30.02
N ALA A 380 19.80 -7.22 29.90
CA ALA A 380 18.61 -6.66 30.50
C ALA A 380 17.35 -7.07 29.71
N LEU A 381 16.38 -7.64 30.43
CA LEU A 381 15.06 -8.01 29.95
C LEU A 381 13.99 -7.11 30.59
N ALA A 382 12.71 -7.35 30.27
CA ALA A 382 11.59 -6.65 30.90
C ALA A 382 11.60 -6.77 32.43
N ASP A 383 10.95 -5.82 33.11
CA ASP A 383 10.79 -5.77 34.57
C ASP A 383 12.10 -5.76 35.38
N GLY A 384 13.20 -5.27 34.79
CA GLY A 384 14.49 -5.16 35.47
C GLY A 384 15.19 -6.50 35.72
N LEU A 385 14.82 -7.53 34.96
CA LEU A 385 15.45 -8.84 35.00
C LEU A 385 16.75 -8.84 34.19
N ILE A 386 17.80 -9.46 34.72
CA ILE A 386 19.07 -9.67 34.03
C ILE A 386 19.28 -11.16 33.79
N LEU A 387 19.53 -11.52 32.52
CA LEU A 387 19.91 -12.86 32.11
C LEU A 387 21.43 -12.91 31.88
N HIS A 388 22.10 -13.85 32.54
CA HIS A 388 23.50 -14.15 32.33
C HIS A 388 23.68 -15.66 32.21
N ALA A 389 24.01 -16.14 31.01
CA ALA A 389 24.19 -17.57 30.73
C ALA A 389 24.92 -17.78 29.40
N ARG A 390 25.63 -18.89 29.28
CA ARG A 390 26.25 -19.36 28.04
C ARG A 390 25.77 -20.77 27.76
N ILE A 391 25.09 -20.96 26.63
CA ILE A 391 24.55 -22.23 26.16
C ILE A 391 25.52 -22.81 25.14
N GLU A 392 26.07 -23.99 25.45
CA GLU A 392 27.05 -24.64 24.58
C GLU A 392 26.39 -25.35 23.40
N PRO A 393 27.12 -25.57 22.29
CA PRO A 393 26.60 -26.31 21.15
C PRO A 393 26.07 -27.70 21.54
N GLY A 394 24.86 -28.03 21.10
CA GLY A 394 24.25 -29.33 21.36
C GLY A 394 23.50 -29.44 22.68
N GLU A 395 23.50 -28.41 23.52
CA GLU A 395 22.73 -28.40 24.78
C GLU A 395 21.23 -28.21 24.54
N PHE A 396 20.42 -28.91 25.34
CA PHE A 396 18.99 -28.69 25.47
C PHE A 396 18.70 -27.94 26.78
N VAL A 397 18.40 -26.65 26.65
CA VAL A 397 18.26 -25.71 27.77
C VAL A 397 16.84 -25.18 27.90
N VAL A 398 16.34 -25.09 29.13
CA VAL A 398 15.08 -24.42 29.44
C VAL A 398 15.37 -23.07 30.10
N ALA A 399 14.82 -21.99 29.55
CA ALA A 399 14.82 -20.69 30.22
C ALA A 399 13.49 -20.45 30.93
N HIS A 400 13.54 -20.44 32.26
CA HIS A 400 12.40 -20.16 33.12
C HIS A 400 12.29 -18.66 33.35
N LEU A 401 11.46 -18.01 32.52
CA LEU A 401 11.27 -16.56 32.51
C LEU A 401 9.79 -16.19 32.69
N PRO A 402 9.48 -15.11 33.43
CA PRO A 402 8.15 -14.50 33.42
C PRO A 402 7.72 -14.09 32.01
N HIS A 403 6.42 -14.01 31.77
CA HIS A 403 5.84 -13.76 30.44
C HIS A 403 6.44 -12.52 29.73
N ALA A 404 6.55 -11.39 30.43
CA ALA A 404 7.11 -10.15 29.86
C ALA A 404 8.58 -10.29 29.45
N ALA A 405 9.41 -10.90 30.30
CA ALA A 405 10.84 -11.11 30.01
C ALA A 405 11.07 -12.12 28.88
N ARG A 406 10.17 -13.10 28.76
CA ARG A 406 10.18 -14.09 27.68
C ARG A 406 9.87 -13.48 26.33
N GLY A 407 8.81 -12.66 26.26
CA GLY A 407 8.47 -11.88 25.07
C GLY A 407 9.61 -10.96 24.65
N ALA A 408 10.20 -10.23 25.61
CA ALA A 408 11.36 -9.39 25.35
C ALA A 408 12.55 -10.18 24.79
N LEU A 409 12.86 -11.35 25.35
CA LEU A 409 13.92 -12.21 24.83
C LEU A 409 13.60 -12.73 23.41
N GLY A 410 12.35 -13.13 23.16
CA GLY A 410 11.87 -13.52 21.84
C GLY A 410 12.04 -12.39 20.81
N ASP A 411 11.74 -11.15 21.17
CA ASP A 411 11.91 -9.97 20.31
C ASP A 411 13.38 -9.68 20.00
N LEU A 412 14.28 -9.85 20.97
CA LEU A 412 15.73 -9.72 20.75
C LEU A 412 16.26 -10.80 19.81
N LEU A 413 15.85 -12.05 19.98
CA LEU A 413 16.30 -13.19 19.16
C LEU A 413 15.72 -13.15 17.73
N THR A 414 14.56 -12.53 17.55
CA THR A 414 13.92 -12.31 16.24
C THR A 414 14.32 -10.99 15.57
N LEU A 415 15.31 -10.27 16.12
CA LEU A 415 15.77 -8.98 15.61
C LEU A 415 14.68 -7.89 15.56
N ARG A 416 13.64 -8.04 16.37
CA ARG A 416 12.55 -7.06 16.51
C ARG A 416 12.89 -5.97 17.54
N ALA A 417 13.91 -6.19 18.37
CA ALA A 417 14.40 -5.24 19.35
C ALA A 417 15.93 -5.30 19.49
N THR A 418 16.52 -4.21 19.97
CA THR A 418 17.93 -4.15 20.39
C THR A 418 18.06 -4.25 21.91
N PRO A 419 19.09 -4.94 22.45
CA PRO A 419 19.37 -4.92 23.88
C PRO A 419 19.57 -3.48 24.40
N VAL A 420 18.88 -3.12 25.49
CA VAL A 420 19.07 -1.82 26.16
C VAL A 420 20.36 -1.82 26.98
N ALA A 421 20.69 -2.96 27.60
CA ALA A 421 21.93 -3.19 28.34
C ALA A 421 22.33 -4.67 28.28
N GLY A 422 23.63 -4.94 28.44
CA GLY A 422 24.21 -6.27 28.27
C GLY A 422 24.44 -6.64 26.81
N ARG A 423 24.83 -7.89 26.56
CA ARG A 423 25.07 -8.42 25.21
C ARG A 423 24.35 -9.74 24.99
N LEU A 424 23.91 -9.94 23.75
CA LEU A 424 23.38 -11.19 23.21
C LEU A 424 24.25 -11.54 21.99
N THR A 425 24.93 -12.67 22.03
CA THR A 425 25.81 -13.13 20.94
C THR A 425 25.53 -14.59 20.61
N TYR A 426 25.71 -14.95 19.34
CA TYR A 426 25.67 -16.32 18.85
C TYR A 426 26.88 -16.55 17.95
N ALA A 427 27.68 -17.56 18.26
CA ALA A 427 28.99 -17.78 17.63
C ALA A 427 29.87 -16.50 17.68
N GLY A 428 29.96 -15.86 18.86
CA GLY A 428 30.77 -14.66 19.08
C GLY A 428 30.20 -13.34 18.55
N LEU A 429 29.17 -13.39 17.69
CA LEU A 429 28.63 -12.20 17.02
C LEU A 429 27.20 -11.91 17.49
N PRO A 430 26.82 -10.63 17.68
CA PRO A 430 25.43 -10.26 17.90
C PRO A 430 24.53 -10.76 16.76
N PRO A 431 23.30 -11.25 17.02
CA PRO A 431 22.38 -11.73 15.97
C PRO A 431 22.23 -10.75 14.78
N ALA A 432 22.22 -9.45 15.05
CA ALA A 432 22.10 -8.39 14.04
C ALA A 432 23.34 -8.23 13.13
N GLU A 433 24.50 -8.73 13.55
CA GLU A 433 25.75 -8.67 12.78
C GLU A 433 25.95 -9.90 11.88
N HIS A 434 25.09 -10.91 11.98
CA HIS A 434 25.02 -11.99 10.99
C HIS A 434 24.32 -11.48 9.73
N SER A 435 24.72 -11.96 8.55
CA SER A 435 23.91 -11.75 7.34
C SER A 435 22.54 -12.42 7.51
N SER A 436 21.46 -11.81 7.01
CA SER A 436 20.09 -12.37 7.14
C SER A 436 20.00 -13.82 6.70
N GLN A 437 20.60 -14.15 5.55
CA GLN A 437 20.60 -15.52 5.04
C GLN A 437 21.27 -16.49 6.02
N ARG A 438 22.47 -16.13 6.53
CA ARG A 438 23.20 -17.00 7.46
C ARG A 438 22.51 -17.11 8.82
N TRP A 439 21.87 -16.06 9.30
CA TRP A 439 21.05 -16.14 10.51
C TRP A 439 19.86 -17.08 10.32
N ARG A 440 19.16 -17.01 9.17
CA ARG A 440 18.06 -17.93 8.82
C ARG A 440 18.48 -19.39 8.71
N GLU A 441 19.66 -19.65 8.17
CA GLU A 441 20.22 -21.00 8.05
C GLU A 441 20.61 -21.58 9.42
N ARG A 442 21.08 -20.72 10.34
CA ARG A 442 21.58 -21.14 11.65
C ARG A 442 20.51 -21.22 12.72
N ALA A 443 19.62 -20.24 12.80
CA ALA A 443 18.69 -20.08 13.91
C ALA A 443 17.23 -20.03 13.45
N LEU A 444 16.37 -20.77 14.14
CA LEU A 444 14.91 -20.64 14.01
C LEU A 444 14.30 -20.29 15.36
N ILE A 445 13.54 -19.20 15.39
CA ILE A 445 12.81 -18.77 16.57
C ILE A 445 11.32 -18.93 16.30
N VAL A 446 10.67 -19.78 17.08
CA VAL A 446 9.24 -20.06 16.96
C VAL A 446 8.49 -19.26 18.02
N PRO A 447 7.60 -18.32 17.61
CA PRO A 447 6.84 -17.51 18.56
C PRO A 447 5.72 -18.32 19.22
N HIS A 448 5.25 -17.84 20.37
CA HIS A 448 4.16 -18.44 21.15
C HIS A 448 2.88 -18.73 20.35
N THR A 449 2.48 -17.79 19.48
CA THR A 449 1.29 -17.93 18.63
C THR A 449 1.69 -18.01 17.15
N PRO A 450 1.96 -19.21 16.64
CA PRO A 450 2.38 -19.41 15.27
C PRO A 450 1.19 -19.31 14.31
N ALA A 451 1.37 -18.56 13.21
CA ALA A 451 0.40 -18.52 12.12
C ALA A 451 0.57 -19.73 11.19
N LEU A 452 -0.57 -20.32 10.79
CA LEU A 452 -0.61 -21.36 9.76
C LEU A 452 -0.91 -20.76 8.40
N LEU A 453 -0.23 -21.27 7.39
CA LEU A 453 -0.42 -20.92 5.99
C LEU A 453 -1.70 -21.59 5.45
N PRO A 454 -2.36 -20.99 4.44
CA PRO A 454 -3.43 -21.66 3.71
C PRO A 454 -2.90 -22.94 3.08
N GLY A 455 -3.60 -24.05 3.26
CA GLY A 455 -3.20 -25.37 2.75
C GLY A 455 -3.59 -26.49 3.72
N THR A 456 -3.06 -27.69 3.46
CA THR A 456 -3.21 -28.84 4.35
C THR A 456 -2.26 -28.76 5.56
N VAL A 457 -2.47 -29.62 6.55
CA VAL A 457 -1.52 -29.82 7.65
C VAL A 457 -0.14 -30.21 7.11
N LEU A 458 -0.10 -31.12 6.13
CA LEU A 458 1.15 -31.55 5.50
C LEU A 458 1.85 -30.40 4.76
N ASP A 459 1.11 -29.60 3.98
CA ASP A 459 1.67 -28.45 3.26
C ASP A 459 2.30 -27.44 4.21
N ASN A 460 1.66 -27.19 5.35
CA ASN A 460 2.19 -26.28 6.37
C ASN A 460 3.55 -26.72 6.90
N VAL A 461 3.74 -28.02 7.16
CA VAL A 461 5.02 -28.57 7.65
C VAL A 461 6.06 -28.58 6.54
N ARG A 462 5.66 -28.88 5.31
CA ARG A 462 6.55 -28.89 4.14
C ARG A 462 7.01 -27.50 3.70
N ALA A 463 6.21 -26.47 3.92
CA ALA A 463 6.50 -25.07 3.59
C ALA A 463 7.53 -24.45 4.57
N THR A 464 8.73 -25.03 4.59
CA THR A 464 9.84 -24.68 5.48
C THR A 464 11.10 -24.55 4.64
N GLY A 465 11.71 -23.36 4.60
CA GLY A 465 12.86 -23.06 3.72
C GLY A 465 12.44 -22.59 2.32
N ASP A 466 13.42 -22.44 1.42
CA ASP A 466 13.20 -22.00 0.04
C ASP A 466 12.61 -23.10 -0.85
N GLU A 467 12.86 -24.37 -0.49
CA GLU A 467 12.29 -25.54 -1.16
C GLU A 467 11.41 -26.35 -0.20
N PRO A 468 10.28 -26.92 -0.67
CA PRO A 468 9.43 -27.74 0.18
C PRO A 468 10.14 -28.99 0.68
N ILE A 469 10.08 -29.23 1.99
CA ILE A 469 10.62 -30.44 2.61
C ILE A 469 9.90 -31.69 2.07
N ALA A 470 10.64 -32.80 1.98
CA ALA A 470 10.10 -34.10 1.61
C ALA A 470 8.94 -34.51 2.54
N ALA A 471 7.88 -35.11 1.97
CA ALA A 471 6.68 -35.46 2.72
C ALA A 471 6.95 -36.43 3.89
N ASP A 472 7.89 -37.36 3.74
CA ASP A 472 8.24 -38.31 4.80
C ASP A 472 8.92 -37.62 5.99
N ALA A 473 9.83 -36.68 5.72
CA ALA A 473 10.46 -35.88 6.78
C ALA A 473 9.42 -35.01 7.50
N ALA A 474 8.46 -34.44 6.78
CA ALA A 474 7.34 -33.70 7.38
C ALA A 474 6.47 -34.61 8.28
N ARG A 475 6.22 -35.86 7.88
CA ARG A 475 5.49 -36.85 8.71
C ARG A 475 6.26 -37.24 9.96
N VAL A 476 7.59 -37.41 9.87
CA VAL A 476 8.44 -37.65 11.04
C VAL A 476 8.36 -36.47 12.01
N ALA A 477 8.43 -35.24 11.51
CA ALA A 477 8.32 -34.04 12.34
C ALA A 477 6.94 -33.92 13.03
N LEU A 478 5.87 -34.29 12.33
CA LEU A 478 4.52 -34.37 12.89
C LEU A 478 4.43 -35.41 14.02
N ALA A 479 5.09 -36.57 13.86
CA ALA A 479 5.16 -37.59 14.90
C ALA A 479 5.95 -37.11 16.13
N VAL A 480 7.06 -36.38 15.94
CA VAL A 480 7.83 -35.77 17.04
C VAL A 480 6.99 -34.77 17.82
N ALA A 481 6.16 -33.98 17.12
CA ALA A 481 5.20 -33.08 17.73
C ALA A 481 3.95 -33.78 18.29
N ALA A 482 3.94 -35.12 18.33
CA ALA A 482 2.84 -35.96 18.78
C ALA A 482 1.51 -35.63 18.10
N LEU A 483 1.51 -35.28 16.81
CA LEU A 483 0.31 -35.06 16.01
C LEU A 483 0.10 -36.20 15.03
N HIS A 484 -0.87 -37.06 15.32
CA HIS A 484 -1.15 -38.24 14.51
C HIS A 484 -2.28 -37.98 13.52
N ALA A 485 -2.20 -38.61 12.34
CA ALA A 485 -3.25 -38.50 11.31
C ALA A 485 -4.64 -38.90 11.82
N ALA A 486 -4.72 -39.86 12.75
CA ALA A 486 -5.99 -40.31 13.35
C ALA A 486 -6.70 -39.22 14.18
N GLU A 487 -6.02 -38.17 14.60
CA GLU A 487 -6.61 -37.04 15.33
C GLU A 487 -7.24 -35.97 14.42
N LEU A 488 -7.07 -36.14 13.10
CA LEU A 488 -7.48 -35.18 12.08
C LEU A 488 -8.53 -35.81 11.16
N PRO A 489 -9.61 -35.09 10.78
CA PRO A 489 -10.70 -35.65 9.98
C PRO A 489 -10.25 -36.33 8.68
N ASP A 490 -9.33 -35.69 7.94
CA ASP A 490 -8.80 -36.17 6.66
C ASP A 490 -7.31 -36.53 6.78
N GLY A 491 -6.86 -36.95 7.98
CA GLY A 491 -5.45 -37.16 8.23
C GLY A 491 -4.61 -35.89 8.01
N TYR A 492 -3.40 -36.05 7.51
CA TYR A 492 -2.51 -34.90 7.24
C TYR A 492 -2.94 -34.04 6.04
N ASP A 493 -3.90 -34.51 5.24
CA ASP A 493 -4.51 -33.74 4.16
C ASP A 493 -5.64 -32.81 4.66
N THR A 494 -5.93 -32.83 5.97
CA THR A 494 -6.88 -31.91 6.60
C THR A 494 -6.49 -30.46 6.30
N VAL A 495 -7.46 -29.69 5.81
CA VAL A 495 -7.27 -28.28 5.49
C VAL A 495 -7.19 -27.46 6.79
N ALA A 496 -6.07 -26.79 7.03
CA ALA A 496 -5.91 -25.92 8.20
C ALA A 496 -6.77 -24.63 8.08
N GLY A 497 -7.01 -24.18 6.84
CA GLY A 497 -7.68 -22.93 6.52
C GLY A 497 -6.82 -21.69 6.83
N TYR A 498 -7.30 -20.49 6.48
CA TYR A 498 -6.60 -19.23 6.77
C TYR A 498 -6.39 -19.07 8.28
N GLY A 499 -5.16 -19.16 8.78
CA GLY A 499 -4.84 -18.99 10.21
C GLY A 499 -5.24 -20.14 11.13
N GLY A 500 -5.64 -21.31 10.60
CA GLY A 500 -5.85 -22.50 11.44
C GLY A 500 -7.14 -22.52 12.26
N TRP A 501 -8.19 -21.79 11.87
CA TRP A 501 -9.42 -21.63 12.69
C TRP A 501 -10.23 -22.92 12.83
N GLN A 502 -10.06 -23.87 11.90
CA GLN A 502 -10.72 -25.18 11.95
C GLN A 502 -10.02 -26.16 12.89
N LEU A 503 -8.86 -25.79 13.43
CA LEU A 503 -8.04 -26.62 14.29
C LEU A 503 -8.14 -26.16 15.76
N SER A 504 -7.95 -27.09 16.69
CA SER A 504 -7.82 -26.76 18.11
C SER A 504 -6.52 -25.99 18.39
N GLY A 505 -6.44 -25.30 19.53
CA GLY A 505 -5.22 -24.58 19.94
C GLY A 505 -3.99 -25.49 20.00
N GLY A 506 -4.14 -26.67 20.62
CA GLY A 506 -3.07 -27.67 20.70
C GLY A 506 -2.69 -28.26 19.34
N GLN A 507 -3.64 -28.43 18.40
CA GLN A 507 -3.30 -28.84 17.03
C GLN A 507 -2.47 -27.77 16.31
N ARG A 508 -2.84 -26.49 16.41
CA ARG A 508 -2.06 -25.40 15.80
C ARG A 508 -0.63 -25.32 16.33
N GLN A 509 -0.46 -25.45 17.65
CA GLN A 509 0.86 -25.46 18.27
C GLN A 509 1.70 -26.66 17.84
N ARG A 510 1.12 -27.87 17.82
CA ARG A 510 1.82 -29.07 17.35
C ARG A 510 2.23 -28.99 15.88
N ILE A 511 1.42 -28.38 15.01
CA ILE A 511 1.79 -28.16 13.59
C ILE A 511 2.98 -27.18 13.48
N ALA A 512 2.97 -26.11 14.27
CA ALA A 512 4.08 -25.16 14.27
C ALA A 512 5.36 -25.75 14.87
N LEU A 513 5.25 -26.57 15.92
CA LEU A 513 6.36 -27.33 16.44
C LEU A 513 6.90 -28.31 15.39
N ALA A 514 6.02 -29.01 14.66
CA ALA A 514 6.43 -29.88 13.56
C ALA A 514 7.16 -29.11 12.45
N ARG A 515 6.74 -27.90 12.09
CA ARG A 515 7.50 -27.02 11.17
C ARG A 515 8.91 -26.74 11.68
N ALA A 516 9.03 -26.46 12.97
CA ALA A 516 10.32 -26.16 13.60
C ALA A 516 11.24 -27.39 13.65
N VAL A 517 10.67 -28.55 13.94
CA VAL A 517 11.37 -29.84 13.91
C VAL A 517 11.83 -30.18 12.50
N ALA A 518 10.95 -30.00 11.51
CA ALA A 518 11.28 -30.27 10.11
C ALA A 518 12.41 -29.36 9.58
N ALA A 519 12.46 -28.10 10.02
CA ALA A 519 13.53 -27.17 9.66
C ALA A 519 14.93 -27.59 10.18
N ASP A 520 15.01 -28.30 11.29
CA ASP A 520 16.26 -28.76 11.92
C ASP A 520 17.45 -27.74 11.91
N PRO A 521 17.26 -26.51 12.43
CA PRO A 521 18.29 -25.46 12.43
C PRO A 521 19.46 -25.81 13.37
N GLU A 522 20.57 -25.08 13.33
CA GLU A 522 21.67 -25.24 14.32
C GLU A 522 21.21 -24.83 15.73
N LEU A 523 20.51 -23.71 15.85
CA LEU A 523 19.88 -23.18 17.05
C LEU A 523 18.36 -23.16 16.88
N LEU A 524 17.65 -23.92 17.71
CA LEU A 524 16.19 -23.86 17.78
C LEU A 524 15.75 -23.14 19.07
N VAL A 525 14.96 -22.07 18.94
CA VAL A 525 14.34 -21.38 20.07
C VAL A 525 12.83 -21.56 20.01
N LEU A 526 12.23 -22.09 21.09
CA LEU A 526 10.79 -22.33 21.18
C LEU A 526 10.20 -21.50 22.32
N ASP A 527 9.27 -20.60 22.01
CA ASP A 527 8.50 -19.86 23.02
C ASP A 527 7.20 -20.59 23.34
N GLU A 528 7.10 -21.18 24.54
CA GLU A 528 5.90 -21.84 25.06
C GLU A 528 5.21 -22.80 24.04
N PRO A 529 5.93 -23.82 23.53
CA PRO A 529 5.47 -24.63 22.39
C PRO A 529 4.26 -25.55 22.67
N THR A 530 3.82 -25.68 23.94
CA THR A 530 2.83 -26.67 24.39
C THR A 530 1.72 -26.13 25.29
N THR A 531 1.53 -24.82 25.39
CA THR A 531 0.57 -24.24 26.37
C THR A 531 -0.89 -24.64 26.18
N SER A 532 -1.28 -25.10 24.99
CA SER A 532 -2.63 -25.60 24.68
C SER A 532 -2.68 -27.13 24.55
N VAL A 533 -1.70 -27.83 25.12
CA VAL A 533 -1.54 -29.30 25.06
C VAL A 533 -1.72 -29.87 26.47
N ASP A 534 -2.30 -31.07 26.59
CA ASP A 534 -2.44 -31.74 27.88
C ASP A 534 -1.08 -32.27 28.39
N ALA A 535 -0.96 -32.46 29.70
CA ALA A 535 0.31 -32.82 30.35
C ALA A 535 0.92 -34.15 29.86
N VAL A 536 0.11 -35.12 29.45
CA VAL A 536 0.61 -36.41 28.96
C VAL A 536 1.25 -36.23 27.59
N THR A 537 0.52 -35.59 26.67
CA THR A 537 1.02 -35.26 25.34
C THR A 537 2.24 -34.33 25.41
N GLU A 538 2.26 -33.38 26.34
CA GLU A 538 3.40 -32.49 26.56
C GLU A 538 4.66 -33.28 26.96
N HIS A 539 4.54 -34.26 27.85
CA HIS A 539 5.67 -35.12 28.24
C HIS A 539 6.21 -35.93 27.06
N VAL A 540 5.32 -36.48 26.24
CA VAL A 540 5.69 -37.20 25.01
C VAL A 540 6.45 -36.28 24.05
N ILE A 541 5.94 -35.07 23.82
CA ILE A 541 6.57 -34.06 22.96
C ILE A 541 7.96 -33.68 23.49
N ALA A 542 8.09 -33.39 24.78
CA ALA A 542 9.36 -32.98 25.37
C ALA A 542 10.44 -34.07 25.22
N ALA A 543 10.08 -35.33 25.51
CA ALA A 543 10.99 -36.46 25.36
C ALA A 543 11.36 -36.72 23.88
N ALA A 544 10.36 -36.70 22.98
CA ALA A 544 10.59 -36.90 21.55
C ALA A 544 11.46 -35.80 20.94
N LEU A 545 11.21 -34.53 21.30
CA LEU A 545 12.00 -33.40 20.83
C LEU A 545 13.45 -33.50 21.31
N ARG A 546 13.66 -33.80 22.60
CA ARG A 546 15.02 -33.97 23.18
C ARG A 546 15.81 -35.07 22.49
N ALA A 547 15.15 -36.18 22.17
CA ALA A 547 15.77 -37.30 21.46
C ALA A 547 16.06 -36.95 19.99
N HIS A 548 15.10 -36.34 19.30
CA HIS A 548 15.23 -35.95 17.90
C HIS A 548 16.33 -34.90 17.68
N ARG A 549 16.49 -33.98 18.64
CA ARG A 549 17.48 -32.89 18.59
C ARG A 549 18.79 -33.20 19.31
N ALA A 550 19.11 -34.48 19.53
CA ALA A 550 20.37 -34.86 20.15
C ALA A 550 21.56 -34.30 19.33
N GLY A 551 22.48 -33.60 20.00
CA GLY A 551 23.65 -32.98 19.38
C GLY A 551 23.39 -31.61 18.72
N ARG A 552 22.17 -31.07 18.83
CA ARG A 552 21.84 -29.73 18.33
C ARG A 552 21.33 -28.81 19.44
N THR A 553 21.67 -27.53 19.34
CA THR A 553 21.33 -26.54 20.38
C THR A 553 19.83 -26.23 20.36
N THR A 554 19.18 -26.37 21.51
CA THR A 554 17.75 -26.09 21.67
C THR A 554 17.52 -25.27 22.94
N LEU A 555 16.87 -24.12 22.81
CA LEU A 555 16.44 -23.26 23.91
C LEU A 555 14.91 -23.22 23.97
N VAL A 556 14.33 -23.72 25.06
CA VAL A 556 12.89 -23.67 25.27
C VAL A 556 12.55 -22.64 26.34
N LEU A 557 11.82 -21.60 25.95
CA LEU A 557 11.33 -20.57 26.85
C LEU A 557 9.98 -21.02 27.42
N THR A 558 9.97 -21.66 28.59
CA THR A 558 8.74 -22.25 29.15
C THR A 558 8.81 -22.41 30.67
N SER A 559 7.65 -22.52 31.30
CA SER A 559 7.48 -22.95 32.69
C SER A 559 6.98 -24.41 32.81
N ALA A 560 6.78 -25.08 31.68
CA ALA A 560 6.20 -26.42 31.58
C ALA A 560 7.10 -27.50 32.23
N PRO A 561 6.63 -28.21 33.27
CA PRO A 561 7.43 -29.21 33.99
C PRO A 561 8.01 -30.32 33.10
N ALA A 562 7.31 -30.70 32.03
CA ALA A 562 7.77 -31.71 31.10
C ALA A 562 9.10 -31.36 30.42
N PHE A 563 9.27 -30.11 29.98
CA PHE A 563 10.51 -29.63 29.40
C PHE A 563 11.62 -29.48 30.44
N HIS A 564 11.28 -29.05 31.66
CA HIS A 564 12.23 -28.99 32.77
C HIS A 564 12.81 -30.37 33.11
N ALA A 565 12.01 -31.45 33.01
CA ALA A 565 12.44 -32.80 33.33
C ALA A 565 13.44 -33.41 32.33
N VAL A 566 13.45 -32.93 31.09
CA VAL A 566 14.33 -33.45 30.00
C VAL A 566 15.49 -32.51 29.65
N ALA A 567 15.55 -31.34 30.29
CA ALA A 567 16.57 -30.34 30.03
C ALA A 567 17.93 -30.75 30.63
N ASP A 568 19.00 -30.49 29.89
CA ASP A 568 20.35 -30.63 30.42
C ASP A 568 20.62 -29.57 31.49
N ARG A 569 20.02 -28.37 31.32
CA ARG A 569 20.15 -27.26 32.25
C ARG A 569 18.92 -26.34 32.21
N VAL A 570 18.62 -25.74 33.36
CA VAL A 570 17.60 -24.69 33.51
C VAL A 570 18.27 -23.37 33.83
N VAL A 571 17.93 -22.32 33.09
CA VAL A 571 18.45 -20.96 33.27
C VAL A 571 17.30 -20.06 33.73
N ALA A 572 17.59 -19.17 34.68
CA ALA A 572 16.62 -18.19 35.18
C ALA A 572 17.26 -16.80 35.19
N ALA A 573 16.45 -15.77 34.95
CA ALA A 573 16.89 -14.38 35.09
C ALA A 573 16.85 -13.95 36.57
N ARG A 574 17.74 -13.02 36.95
CA ARG A 574 17.82 -12.46 38.31
C ARG A 574 17.28 -11.04 38.30
N LEU A 575 16.49 -10.68 39.31
CA LEU A 575 16.08 -9.29 39.53
C LEU A 575 17.30 -8.46 39.95
N VAL A 576 17.44 -7.26 39.37
CA VAL A 576 18.32 -6.24 39.95
C VAL A 576 17.66 -5.75 41.22
N THR A 577 17.93 -6.41 42.35
CA THR A 577 17.67 -5.78 43.64
C THR A 577 18.66 -4.63 43.78
N ALA A 578 18.14 -3.41 43.82
CA ALA A 578 18.91 -2.26 44.29
C ALA A 578 19.39 -2.59 45.71
N ARG A 579 20.63 -3.09 45.83
CA ARG A 579 21.28 -3.21 47.14
C ARG A 579 21.49 -1.79 47.63
N ARG A 580 20.77 -1.45 48.70
CA ARG A 580 21.11 -0.40 49.66
C ARG A 580 22.64 -0.34 49.81
N GLU A 581 23.23 0.78 49.42
CA GLU A 581 24.40 1.30 50.12
C GLU A 581 23.96 1.59 51.56
N GLU A 582 24.02 0.58 52.43
CA GLU A 582 24.19 0.84 53.85
C GLU A 582 25.69 0.77 54.11
N SER A 583 26.28 1.96 54.24
CA SER A 583 27.51 2.15 54.98
C SER A 583 27.38 1.41 56.31
N ILE A 584 28.17 0.37 56.48
CA ILE A 584 28.60 -0.05 57.81
C ILE A 584 30.03 0.45 57.91
N ASP A 585 30.16 1.70 58.34
CA ASP A 585 31.25 2.10 59.21
C ASP A 585 31.09 1.31 60.51
N VAL A 586 31.96 0.32 60.74
CA VAL A 586 32.83 0.17 61.93
C VAL A 586 34.03 -0.66 61.54
#